data_AF-A0A933XT72-F1
#
_entry.id   AF-A0A933XT72-F1
#
_cell.length_a   1.000
_cell.length_b   1.000
_cell.length_c   1.000
_cell.angle_alpha   90.00
_cell.angle_beta   90.00
_cell.angle_gamma   90.00
#
_symmetry.space_group_name_H-M   'P 1'
#
loop_
_entity.id
_entity.type
_entity.pdbx_description
1 polymer ?
#
loop_
_entity_poly.entity_id
_entity_poly.type
_entity_poly.pdbx_seq_one_letter_code
_entity_poly.pdbx_strand_id
1 'polypeptide(L)'
;MGDKNDSPAVYKVLFVDDEAKILDIARKSLSGPNYTLLTSAGSLEALETVSNRGPIAVVLSDNRMPAMAGTEFLEKIKSISPHTVRILTTAYLDSQVMEDMVNKGEVFRFLKKPLDLQQANQAILDGLKQYKKNVEESEKRSLLNKLSARHIKLRSRSEELSSKVSRLEKWVKILSLAIVLLVFSFAGYEAFVNYWKPEKPAGEPGTVNGWITRPDGTALDIRNNLMWMTRDFRGIENRHPKDWTEAMEWADKMNKEKFAGHADWRVPTIAEYGGTYDADRTRLAFDGKKDYPVGYPKAFEDGGGYGFWSRDQAGMDQAKYFFFIGGYEKTENVEYDNPTMSVRLARSP
;
A
#
# COMPACT_ATOMS: atom_id res chain seq x y z
N MET A 1 -27.15 5.22 16.32
CA MET A 1 -26.30 6.12 17.12
C MET A 1 -26.23 7.44 16.40
N GLY A 2 -26.88 8.46 16.95
CA GLY A 2 -27.06 9.76 16.31
C GLY A 2 -25.82 10.65 16.33
N ASP A 3 -25.76 11.48 15.29
CA ASP A 3 -25.41 12.89 15.31
C ASP A 3 -24.14 13.30 16.08
N LYS A 4 -23.00 13.24 15.38
CA LYS A 4 -21.85 14.08 15.72
C LYS A 4 -22.06 15.43 15.07
N ASN A 5 -22.64 16.33 15.84
CA ASN A 5 -22.57 17.79 15.78
C ASN A 5 -21.51 18.33 14.79
N ASP A 6 -21.87 18.47 13.52
CA ASP A 6 -21.00 18.88 12.41
C ASP A 6 -21.04 20.42 12.25
N SER A 7 -20.88 21.13 13.37
CA SER A 7 -20.58 22.56 13.29
C SER A 7 -19.16 22.69 12.71
N PRO A 8 -18.95 23.38 11.59
CA PRO A 8 -17.62 23.47 10.98
C PRO A 8 -16.63 24.02 12.00
N ALA A 9 -15.52 23.32 12.20
CA ALA A 9 -14.46 23.78 13.09
C ALA A 9 -14.03 25.19 12.66
N VAL A 10 -14.34 26.18 13.50
CA VAL A 10 -14.01 27.58 13.22
C VAL A 10 -12.48 27.71 13.34
N TYR A 11 -11.80 27.90 12.21
CA TYR A 11 -10.35 28.05 12.20
C TYR A 11 -9.94 29.34 12.92
N LYS A 12 -8.69 29.41 13.41
CA LYS A 12 -8.13 30.65 13.97
C LYS A 12 -7.17 31.26 12.96
N VAL A 13 -7.34 32.55 12.69
CA VAL A 13 -6.45 33.35 11.84
C VAL A 13 -5.85 34.45 12.71
N LEU A 14 -4.54 34.67 12.62
CA LEU A 14 -3.86 35.73 13.37
C LEU A 14 -3.39 36.81 12.41
N PHE A 15 -3.76 38.06 12.67
CA PHE A 15 -3.28 39.24 11.96
C PHE A 15 -2.35 40.05 12.86
N VAL A 16 -1.12 40.31 12.41
CA VAL A 16 -0.07 40.98 13.19
C VAL A 16 0.38 42.24 12.46
N ASP A 17 0.22 43.39 13.11
CA ASP A 17 0.61 44.71 12.60
C ASP A 17 0.78 45.63 13.81
N ASP A 18 1.81 46.50 13.82
CA ASP A 18 2.10 47.39 14.94
C ASP A 18 1.19 48.63 14.98
N GLU A 19 0.48 48.92 13.90
CA GLU A 19 -0.47 50.02 13.82
C GLU A 19 -1.86 49.61 14.32
N ALA A 20 -2.24 50.09 15.50
CA ALA A 20 -3.54 49.80 16.12
C ALA A 20 -4.75 50.12 15.21
N LYS A 21 -4.65 51.13 14.34
CA LYS A 21 -5.69 51.48 13.37
C LYS A 21 -5.88 50.39 12.31
N ILE A 22 -4.79 49.79 11.81
CA ILE A 22 -4.84 48.71 10.83
C ILE A 22 -5.45 47.46 11.47
N LEU A 23 -5.09 47.15 12.72
CA LEU A 23 -5.70 46.05 13.47
C LEU A 23 -7.22 46.22 13.63
N ASP A 24 -7.70 47.42 13.96
CA ASP A 24 -9.14 47.69 14.11
C ASP A 24 -9.91 47.53 12.80
N ILE A 25 -9.34 48.01 11.69
CA ILE A 25 -9.90 47.81 10.33
C ILE A 25 -9.94 46.31 9.99
N ALA A 26 -8.84 45.59 10.22
CA ALA A 26 -8.76 44.16 9.94
C ALA A 26 -9.83 43.36 10.73
N ARG A 27 -10.02 43.65 12.03
CA ARG A 27 -11.07 42.98 12.84
C ARG A 27 -12.46 43.18 12.26
N LYS A 28 -12.78 44.39 11.82
CA LYS A 28 -14.10 44.73 11.27
C LYS A 28 -14.35 44.11 9.90
N SER A 29 -13.30 44.00 9.07
CA SER A 29 -13.46 43.66 7.65
C SER A 29 -13.04 42.24 7.28
N LEU A 30 -12.19 41.58 8.06
CA LEU A 30 -11.67 40.23 7.79
C LEU A 30 -12.24 39.18 8.74
N SER A 31 -13.45 39.38 9.26
CA SER A 31 -14.16 38.36 10.04
C SER A 31 -15.11 37.59 9.13
N GLY A 32 -15.21 36.26 9.30
CA GLY A 32 -16.07 35.42 8.47
C GLY A 32 -16.62 34.19 9.21
N PRO A 33 -17.62 33.49 8.67
CA PRO A 33 -18.27 32.37 9.35
C PRO A 33 -17.35 31.16 9.59
N ASN A 34 -16.27 31.03 8.79
CA ASN A 34 -15.39 29.86 8.79
C ASN A 34 -14.15 30.02 9.66
N TYR A 35 -13.90 31.22 10.20
CA TYR A 35 -12.73 31.48 11.04
C TYR A 35 -12.93 32.65 11.99
N THR A 36 -12.23 32.62 13.13
CA THR A 36 -12.11 33.74 14.06
C THR A 36 -10.79 34.48 13.81
N LEU A 37 -10.88 35.79 13.62
CA LEU A 37 -9.71 36.66 13.52
C LEU A 37 -9.21 37.03 14.92
N LEU A 38 -7.97 36.64 15.22
CA LEU A 38 -7.15 37.13 16.31
C LEU A 38 -6.24 38.23 15.77
N THR A 39 -5.84 39.14 16.64
CA THR A 39 -4.90 40.21 16.28
C THR A 39 -3.84 40.37 17.33
N SER A 40 -2.64 40.77 16.94
CA SER A 40 -1.58 41.15 17.86
C SER A 40 -0.86 42.40 17.37
N ALA A 41 -0.43 43.25 18.30
CA ALA A 41 0.26 44.50 18.00
C ALA A 41 1.77 44.33 17.81
N GLY A 42 2.29 43.09 17.89
CA GLY A 42 3.70 42.84 17.69
C GLY A 42 4.04 41.35 17.60
N SER A 43 5.21 41.08 17.03
CA SER A 43 5.73 39.72 16.80
C SER A 43 5.87 38.88 18.07
N LEU A 44 6.30 39.46 19.19
CA LEU A 44 6.52 38.73 20.45
C LEU A 44 5.19 38.23 21.06
N GLU A 45 4.20 39.11 21.19
CA GLU A 45 2.85 38.75 21.64
C GLU A 45 2.20 37.74 20.68
N ALA A 46 2.44 37.88 19.37
CA ALA A 46 1.97 36.94 18.37
C ALA A 46 2.57 35.53 18.54
N LEU A 47 3.87 35.41 18.85
CA LEU A 47 4.51 34.12 19.14
C LEU A 47 3.93 33.45 20.39
N GLU A 48 3.69 34.22 21.45
CA GLU A 48 3.01 33.72 22.65
C GLU A 48 1.59 33.26 22.32
N THR A 49 0.87 34.03 21.49
CA THR A 49 -0.49 33.68 21.04
C THR A 49 -0.51 32.36 20.29
N VAL A 50 0.43 32.13 19.38
CA VAL A 50 0.54 30.88 18.60
C VAL A 50 0.84 29.69 19.51
N SER A 51 1.69 29.91 20.52
CA SER A 51 2.07 28.86 21.46
C SER A 51 0.93 28.50 22.43
N ASN A 52 0.20 29.51 22.92
CA ASN A 52 -0.75 29.34 24.03
C ASN A 52 -2.22 29.14 23.58
N ARG A 53 -2.62 29.68 22.40
CA ARG A 53 -4.03 29.69 21.99
C ARG A 53 -4.40 28.60 20.98
N GLY A 54 -3.54 27.60 20.81
CA GLY A 54 -3.81 26.42 19.98
C GLY A 54 -3.64 26.70 18.48
N PRO A 55 -3.91 25.70 17.61
CA PRO A 55 -3.44 25.75 16.24
C PRO A 55 -4.02 26.93 15.48
N ILE A 56 -3.13 27.81 15.04
CA ILE A 56 -3.46 28.94 14.18
C ILE A 56 -3.32 28.45 12.74
N ALA A 57 -4.42 28.50 11.99
CA ALA A 57 -4.46 28.00 10.65
C ALA A 57 -3.68 28.90 9.69
N VAL A 58 -3.84 30.21 9.84
CA VAL A 58 -3.19 31.22 9.00
C VAL A 58 -2.67 32.37 9.85
N VAL A 59 -1.45 32.82 9.59
CA VAL A 59 -0.86 34.03 10.14
C VAL A 59 -0.61 35.01 9.00
N LEU A 60 -1.15 36.22 9.12
CA LEU A 60 -0.84 37.38 8.29
C LEU A 60 0.00 38.32 9.14
N SER A 61 1.18 38.71 8.67
CA SER A 61 2.08 39.61 9.40
C SER A 61 2.50 40.78 8.54
N ASP A 62 2.58 41.97 9.09
CA ASP A 62 3.42 43.01 8.52
C ASP A 62 4.90 42.62 8.57
N ASN A 63 5.66 43.09 7.59
CA ASN A 63 7.11 42.94 7.56
C ASN A 63 7.82 43.96 8.47
N ARG A 64 7.31 45.18 8.58
CA ARG A 64 7.95 46.25 9.35
C ARG A 64 7.29 46.43 10.70
N MET A 65 7.69 45.61 11.67
CA MET A 65 7.24 45.75 13.05
C MET A 65 8.42 46.10 13.98
N PRO A 66 8.15 46.79 15.10
CA PRO A 66 9.11 46.94 16.19
C PRO A 66 9.58 45.57 16.71
N ALA A 67 10.83 45.54 17.21
CA ALA A 67 11.53 44.36 17.73
C ALA A 67 11.94 43.27 16.73
N MET A 68 11.07 42.84 15.81
CA MET A 68 11.37 41.74 14.88
C MET A 68 10.65 41.93 13.55
N ALA A 69 11.38 41.71 12.45
CA ALA A 69 10.81 41.74 11.11
C ALA A 69 9.80 40.60 10.90
N GLY A 70 8.77 40.84 10.07
CA GLY A 70 7.75 39.85 9.79
C GLY A 70 8.29 38.55 9.19
N THR A 71 9.32 38.64 8.35
CA THR A 71 9.99 37.45 7.79
C THR A 71 10.62 36.57 8.87
N GLU A 72 11.39 37.15 9.79
CA GLU A 72 11.99 36.44 10.92
C GLU A 72 10.91 35.85 11.84
N PHE A 73 9.84 36.61 12.10
CA PHE A 73 8.70 36.14 12.87
C PHE A 73 8.05 34.90 12.21
N LEU A 74 7.77 34.95 10.90
CA LEU A 74 7.16 33.83 10.17
C LEU A 74 8.07 32.61 10.09
N GLU A 75 9.39 32.79 10.06
CA GLU A 75 10.37 31.69 10.18
C GLU A 75 10.27 30.99 11.55
N LYS A 76 10.15 31.75 12.64
CA LYS A 76 9.91 31.19 13.98
C LYS A 76 8.56 30.46 14.05
N ILE A 77 7.51 31.00 13.41
CA ILE A 77 6.21 30.32 13.29
C ILE A 77 6.34 28.95 12.62
N LYS A 78 7.11 28.86 11.52
CA LYS A 78 7.35 27.59 10.82
C LYS A 78 7.98 26.54 11.73
N SER A 79 8.83 26.95 12.67
CA SER A 79 9.48 26.04 13.61
C SER A 79 8.52 25.53 14.70
N ILE A 80 7.67 26.39 15.25
CA ILE A 80 6.75 26.03 16.36
C ILE A 80 5.43 25.41 15.87
N SER A 81 4.96 25.83 14.70
CA SER A 81 3.69 25.40 14.11
C SER A 81 3.87 25.24 12.59
N PRO A 82 4.50 24.13 12.15
CA PRO A 82 4.91 23.95 10.76
C PRO A 82 3.75 23.96 9.76
N HIS A 83 2.57 23.54 10.21
CA HIS A 83 1.36 23.47 9.37
C HIS A 83 0.70 24.82 9.15
N THR A 84 0.92 25.80 10.03
CA THR A 84 0.35 27.16 9.93
C THR A 84 0.75 27.81 8.61
N VAL A 85 -0.22 28.31 7.86
CA VAL A 85 0.05 29.02 6.62
C VAL A 85 0.46 30.46 6.93
N ARG A 86 1.52 30.93 6.28
CA ARG A 86 2.20 32.19 6.62
C ARG A 86 2.07 33.16 5.46
N ILE A 87 1.50 34.34 5.68
CA ILE A 87 1.29 35.38 4.67
C ILE A 87 1.98 36.64 5.15
N LEU A 88 2.81 37.23 4.29
CA LEU A 88 3.52 38.46 4.61
C LEU A 88 2.84 39.64 3.91
N THR A 89 2.62 40.74 4.63
CA THR A 89 2.21 42.03 4.07
C THR A 89 3.43 42.95 4.03
N THR A 90 3.70 43.60 2.89
CA THR A 90 4.91 44.42 2.73
C THR A 90 4.70 45.56 1.73
N ALA A 91 5.34 46.70 1.98
CA ALA A 91 5.40 47.82 1.04
C ALA A 91 6.49 47.63 -0.04
N TYR A 92 7.48 46.77 0.22
CA TYR A 92 8.63 46.54 -0.66
C TYR A 92 8.57 45.12 -1.22
N LEU A 93 8.59 45.03 -2.55
CA LEU A 93 8.53 43.81 -3.33
C LEU A 93 9.84 43.69 -4.13
N ASP A 94 10.91 43.28 -3.48
CA ASP A 94 12.07 42.79 -4.23
C ASP A 94 11.73 41.37 -4.70
N SER A 95 11.58 41.20 -6.02
CA SER A 95 11.18 39.94 -6.63
C SER A 95 12.11 38.78 -6.25
N GLN A 96 13.40 39.03 -6.12
CA GLN A 96 14.39 37.98 -5.87
C GLN A 96 14.28 37.44 -4.44
N VAL A 97 14.15 38.35 -3.46
CA VAL A 97 13.99 38.00 -2.03
C VAL A 97 12.67 37.26 -1.79
N MET A 98 11.61 37.66 -2.50
CA MET A 98 10.31 36.99 -2.39
C MET A 98 10.33 35.58 -2.95
N GLU A 99 10.93 35.38 -4.13
CA GLU A 99 11.05 34.05 -4.73
C GLU A 99 11.78 33.08 -3.80
N ASP A 100 12.88 33.51 -3.19
CA ASP A 100 13.65 32.70 -2.24
C ASP A 100 12.82 32.28 -1.02
N MET A 101 12.00 33.18 -0.47
CA MET A 101 11.15 32.92 0.69
C MET A 101 9.99 31.96 0.36
N VAL A 102 9.41 32.05 -0.85
CA VAL A 102 8.42 31.06 -1.31
C VAL A 102 9.07 29.70 -1.51
N ASN A 103 10.23 29.65 -2.16
CA ASN A 103 10.93 28.40 -2.49
C ASN A 103 11.38 27.65 -1.23
N LYS A 104 11.76 28.36 -0.16
CA LYS A 104 12.07 27.76 1.15
C LYS A 104 10.82 27.37 1.94
N GLY A 105 9.62 27.63 1.42
CA GLY A 105 8.34 27.36 2.08
C GLY A 105 8.13 28.18 3.36
N GLU A 106 8.82 29.30 3.49
CA GLU A 106 8.72 30.20 4.66
C GLU A 106 7.45 31.03 4.58
N VAL A 107 7.08 31.49 3.38
CA VAL A 107 5.88 32.31 3.12
C VAL A 107 5.05 31.69 2.00
N PHE A 108 3.73 31.57 2.23
CA PHE A 108 2.76 31.07 1.26
C PHE A 108 2.35 32.13 0.23
N ARG A 109 2.20 33.39 0.67
CA ARG A 109 1.80 34.50 -0.18
C ARG A 109 2.29 35.83 0.37
N PHE A 110 2.59 36.76 -0.55
CA PHE A 110 2.85 38.16 -0.24
C PHE A 110 1.64 39.02 -0.62
N LEU A 111 1.30 39.98 0.23
CA LEU A 111 0.30 41.02 -0.05
C LEU A 111 0.97 42.38 -0.04
N LYS A 112 0.74 43.15 -1.10
CA LYS A 112 1.32 44.48 -1.24
C LYS A 112 0.57 45.47 -0.34
N LYS A 113 1.29 46.34 0.37
CA LYS A 113 0.70 47.51 1.04
C LYS A 113 0.52 48.67 0.02
N PRO A 114 -0.59 49.44 0.06
CA PRO A 114 -1.68 49.38 1.04
C PRO A 114 -2.52 48.10 0.90
N LEU A 115 -2.92 47.52 2.03
CA LEU A 115 -3.57 46.22 2.09
C LEU A 115 -5.00 46.30 1.52
N ASP A 116 -5.21 45.66 0.36
CA ASP A 116 -6.55 45.42 -0.17
C ASP A 116 -7.24 44.34 0.67
N LEU A 117 -8.35 44.69 1.33
CA LEU A 117 -9.08 43.81 2.23
C LEU A 117 -9.77 42.65 1.51
N GLN A 118 -10.20 42.84 0.26
CA GLN A 118 -10.78 41.76 -0.54
C GLN A 118 -9.68 40.76 -0.92
N GLN A 119 -8.52 41.26 -1.33
CA GLN A 119 -7.35 40.41 -1.62
C GLN A 119 -6.86 39.68 -0.37
N ALA A 120 -6.83 40.36 0.79
CA ALA A 120 -6.45 39.75 2.06
C ALA A 120 -7.42 38.64 2.47
N ASN A 121 -8.74 38.87 2.36
CA ASN A 121 -9.74 37.85 2.66
C ASN A 121 -9.59 36.64 1.72
N GLN A 122 -9.39 36.86 0.42
CA GLN A 122 -9.15 35.75 -0.51
C GLN A 122 -7.87 34.98 -0.16
N ALA A 123 -6.80 35.68 0.22
CA ALA A 123 -5.55 35.05 0.65
C ALA A 123 -5.72 34.23 1.93
N ILE A 124 -6.54 34.69 2.88
CA ILE A 124 -6.92 33.93 4.08
C ILE A 124 -7.67 32.66 3.68
N LEU A 125 -8.70 32.75 2.81
CA LEU A 125 -9.47 31.58 2.39
C LEU A 125 -8.61 30.55 1.65
N ASP A 126 -7.71 30.99 0.77
CA ASP A 126 -6.75 30.12 0.11
C ASP A 126 -5.78 29.49 1.11
N GLY A 127 -5.32 30.29 2.09
CA GLY A 127 -4.48 29.82 3.18
C GLY A 127 -5.16 28.78 4.07
N LEU A 128 -6.45 28.92 4.35
CA LEU A 128 -7.23 27.92 5.09
C LEU A 128 -7.34 26.60 4.32
N LYS A 129 -7.55 26.65 3.00
CA LYS A 129 -7.52 25.45 2.15
C LYS A 129 -6.15 24.78 2.19
N GLN A 130 -5.07 25.56 2.12
CA GLN A 130 -3.71 25.03 2.19
C GLN A 130 -3.39 24.45 3.57
N TYR A 131 -3.84 25.10 4.65
CA TYR A 131 -3.69 24.61 6.02
C TYR A 131 -4.34 23.23 6.18
N LYS A 132 -5.57 23.07 5.68
CA LYS A 132 -6.29 21.79 5.71
C LYS A 132 -5.47 20.69 5.02
N LYS A 133 -4.93 20.96 3.83
CA LYS A 133 -4.04 20.03 3.12
C LYS A 133 -2.80 19.67 3.92
N ASN A 134 -2.11 20.67 4.50
CA ASN A 134 -0.91 20.45 5.30
C ASN A 134 -1.16 19.53 6.51
N VAL A 135 -2.31 19.70 7.18
CA VAL A 135 -2.72 18.86 8.31
C VAL A 135 -3.07 17.45 7.85
N GLU A 136 -3.88 17.31 6.79
CA GLU A 136 -4.25 16.00 6.22
C GLU A 136 -3.03 15.19 5.76
N GLU A 137 -2.08 15.84 5.09
CA GLU A 137 -0.83 15.20 4.66
C GLU A 137 0.04 14.75 5.84
N SER A 138 0.11 15.56 6.89
CA SER A 138 0.83 15.24 8.13
C SER A 138 0.22 14.04 8.84
N GLU A 139 -1.10 14.01 8.96
CA GLU A 139 -1.85 12.89 9.55
C GLU A 139 -1.67 11.60 8.74
N LYS A 140 -1.81 11.69 7.41
CA LYS A 140 -1.56 10.57 6.50
C LYS A 140 -0.15 10.03 6.65
N ARG A 141 0.86 10.90 6.68
CA ARG A 141 2.27 10.51 6.85
C ARG A 141 2.51 9.87 8.22
N SER A 142 1.92 10.39 9.28
CA SER A 142 1.97 9.80 10.62
C SER A 142 1.37 8.38 10.65
N LEU A 143 0.23 8.18 9.98
CA LEU A 143 -0.39 6.87 9.86
C LEU A 143 0.48 5.87 9.08
N LEU A 144 1.05 6.29 7.95
CA LEU A 144 1.97 5.48 7.16
C LEU A 144 3.22 5.08 7.98
N ASN A 145 3.76 6.00 8.78
CA ASN A 145 4.88 5.72 9.68
C ASN A 145 4.50 4.69 10.76
N LYS A 146 3.30 4.77 11.34
CA LYS A 146 2.80 3.76 12.30
C LYS A 146 2.62 2.39 11.63
N LEU A 147 2.07 2.36 10.41
CA LEU A 147 1.88 1.13 9.65
C LEU A 147 3.22 0.48 9.29
N SER A 148 4.18 1.24 8.77
CA SER A 148 5.51 0.72 8.45
C SER A 148 6.24 0.17 9.67
N ALA A 149 6.20 0.87 10.81
CA ALA A 149 6.74 0.36 12.07
C ALA A 149 6.07 -0.96 12.50
N ARG A 150 4.74 -1.06 12.34
CA ARG A 150 4.00 -2.30 12.60
C ARG A 150 4.41 -3.43 11.65
N HIS A 151 4.60 -3.15 10.37
CA HIS A 151 5.05 -4.13 9.39
C HIS A 151 6.46 -4.66 9.70
N ILE A 152 7.40 -3.79 10.08
CA ILE A 152 8.75 -4.20 10.50
C ILE A 152 8.66 -5.16 11.70
N LYS A 153 7.84 -4.83 12.70
CA LYS A 153 7.64 -5.67 13.90
C LYS A 153 6.97 -7.02 13.58
N LEU A 154 6.00 -7.03 12.67
CA LEU A 154 5.35 -8.27 12.23
C LEU A 154 6.32 -9.16 11.46
N ARG A 155 7.15 -8.56 10.59
CA ARG A 155 8.16 -9.27 9.82
C ARG A 155 9.19 -9.94 10.73
N SER A 156 9.73 -9.22 11.71
CA SER A 156 10.69 -9.80 12.66
C SER A 156 10.08 -10.95 13.47
N ARG A 157 8.80 -10.84 13.87
CA ARG A 157 8.10 -11.93 14.55
C ARG A 157 7.86 -13.14 13.65
N SER A 158 7.56 -12.92 12.37
CA SER A 158 7.40 -13.97 11.37
C SER A 158 8.71 -14.74 11.17
N GLU A 159 9.84 -14.03 11.05
CA GLU A 159 11.18 -14.63 10.93
C GLU A 159 11.55 -15.44 12.18
N GLU A 160 11.27 -14.91 13.38
CA GLU A 160 11.48 -15.64 14.64
C GLU A 160 10.66 -16.94 14.68
N LEU A 161 9.38 -16.88 14.30
CA LEU A 161 8.50 -18.04 14.29
C LEU A 161 8.95 -19.08 13.26
N SER A 162 9.32 -18.64 12.05
CA SER A 162 9.90 -19.51 11.01
C SER A 162 11.14 -20.26 11.52
N SER A 163 12.03 -19.58 12.26
CA SER A 163 13.21 -20.21 12.87
C SER A 163 12.85 -21.30 13.90
N LYS A 164 11.73 -21.14 14.61
CA LYS A 164 11.23 -22.11 15.58
C LYS A 164 10.62 -23.31 14.88
N VAL A 165 9.83 -23.07 13.82
CA VAL A 165 9.26 -24.12 12.97
C VAL A 165 10.36 -24.97 12.35
N SER A 166 11.38 -24.36 11.73
CA SER A 166 12.51 -25.10 11.15
C SER A 166 13.28 -25.96 12.18
N ARG A 167 13.43 -25.46 13.42
CA ARG A 167 14.02 -26.25 14.51
C ARG A 167 13.15 -27.46 14.85
N LEU A 168 11.84 -27.29 14.95
CA LEU A 168 10.92 -28.39 15.22
C LEU A 168 10.94 -29.43 14.10
N GLU A 169 10.95 -29.02 12.83
CA GLU A 169 11.05 -29.95 11.70
C GLU A 169 12.30 -30.82 11.75
N LYS A 170 13.45 -30.25 12.14
CA LYS A 170 14.69 -31.03 12.35
C LYS A 170 14.51 -32.07 13.45
N TRP A 171 13.90 -31.70 14.57
CA TRP A 171 13.63 -32.63 15.67
C TRP A 171 12.67 -33.75 15.27
N VAL A 172 11.60 -33.43 14.54
CA VAL A 172 10.66 -34.44 14.03
C VAL A 172 11.37 -35.46 13.15
N LYS A 173 12.26 -35.02 12.23
CA LYS A 173 13.06 -35.93 11.39
C LYS A 173 13.97 -36.83 12.20
N ILE A 174 14.67 -36.27 13.19
CA ILE A 174 15.56 -37.05 14.08
C ILE A 174 14.75 -38.10 14.85
N LEU A 175 13.60 -37.71 15.41
CA LEU A 175 12.74 -38.61 16.18
C LEU A 175 12.17 -39.73 15.29
N SER A 176 11.75 -39.41 14.06
CA SER A 176 11.27 -40.43 13.10
C SER A 176 12.35 -41.45 12.74
N LEU A 177 13.59 -41.01 12.56
CA LEU A 177 14.71 -41.91 12.26
C LEU A 177 15.01 -42.82 13.46
N ALA A 178 14.99 -42.27 14.67
CA ALA A 178 15.19 -43.04 15.90
C ALA A 178 14.12 -44.12 16.09
N ILE A 179 12.84 -43.80 15.81
CA ILE A 179 11.73 -44.77 15.86
C ILE A 179 11.95 -45.90 14.85
N VAL A 180 12.32 -45.57 13.60
CA VAL A 180 12.59 -46.57 12.56
C VAL A 180 13.71 -47.52 12.98
N LEU A 181 14.84 -46.99 13.47
CA LEU A 181 15.97 -47.80 13.96
C LEU A 181 15.59 -48.70 15.15
N LEU A 182 14.72 -48.20 16.05
CA LEU A 182 14.24 -48.96 17.19
C LEU A 182 13.33 -50.11 16.76
N VAL A 183 12.44 -49.90 15.77
CA VAL A 183 11.60 -50.96 15.18
C VAL A 183 12.46 -52.03 14.50
N PHE A 184 13.49 -51.64 13.74
CA PHE A 184 14.43 -52.59 13.12
C PHE A 184 15.25 -53.39 14.13
N SER A 185 15.46 -52.86 15.34
CA SER A 185 16.20 -53.55 16.41
C SER A 185 15.31 -54.51 17.21
N PHE A 186 13.99 -54.33 17.20
CA PHE A 186 13.05 -55.08 18.04
C PHE A 186 12.19 -56.10 17.26
N ALA A 187 11.97 -55.90 15.96
CA ALA A 187 11.26 -56.83 15.09
C ALA A 187 12.25 -57.53 14.15
N GLY A 188 12.53 -58.81 14.41
CA GLY A 188 13.42 -59.63 13.59
C GLY A 188 13.13 -59.50 12.10
N TYR A 189 14.19 -59.20 11.35
CA TYR A 189 14.30 -59.02 9.89
C TYR A 189 13.41 -59.98 9.05
N GLU A 190 13.23 -61.21 9.51
CA GLU A 190 12.48 -62.30 8.86
C GLU A 190 10.97 -62.02 8.70
N ALA A 191 10.32 -61.32 9.63
CA ALA A 191 8.86 -61.07 9.56
C ALA A 191 8.50 -59.95 8.58
N PHE A 192 9.36 -58.94 8.45
CA PHE A 192 9.14 -57.77 7.61
C PHE A 192 9.27 -58.10 6.11
N VAL A 193 10.25 -58.95 5.74
CA VAL A 193 10.46 -59.38 4.35
C VAL A 193 9.28 -60.19 3.82
N ASN A 194 8.60 -60.98 4.67
CA ASN A 194 7.42 -61.75 4.28
C ASN A 194 6.12 -60.94 4.30
N TYR A 195 6.02 -59.89 5.12
CA TYR A 195 4.86 -58.99 5.13
C TYR A 195 4.90 -57.94 4.00
N TRP A 196 6.09 -57.61 3.50
CA TRP A 196 6.29 -56.67 2.39
C TRP A 196 6.54 -57.39 1.05
N LYS A 197 5.52 -58.10 0.56
CA LYS A 197 5.36 -58.32 -0.89
C LYS A 197 4.39 -57.24 -1.40
N PRO A 198 4.86 -56.20 -2.10
CA PRO A 198 3.96 -55.16 -2.56
C PRO A 198 3.12 -55.65 -3.74
N GLU A 199 1.80 -55.69 -3.57
CA GLU A 199 0.90 -55.41 -4.69
C GLU A 199 1.04 -53.93 -5.04
N LYS A 200 1.31 -53.62 -6.32
CA LYS A 200 1.51 -52.24 -6.82
C LYS A 200 0.28 -51.36 -6.56
N PRO A 201 0.41 -50.23 -5.83
CA PRO A 201 -0.52 -49.11 -5.93
C PRO A 201 0.10 -47.97 -6.77
N ALA A 202 -0.76 -47.12 -7.33
CA ALA A 202 -0.44 -46.15 -8.36
C ALA A 202 0.31 -44.88 -7.86
N GLY A 203 1.41 -44.53 -8.54
CA GLY A 203 1.92 -43.16 -8.76
C GLY A 203 2.66 -42.46 -7.61
N GLU A 204 3.99 -42.37 -7.69
CA GLU A 204 4.83 -41.59 -6.76
C GLU A 204 4.82 -40.06 -7.06
N PRO A 205 4.97 -39.18 -6.05
CA PRO A 205 5.15 -37.73 -6.25
C PRO A 205 6.41 -37.40 -7.06
N GLY A 206 6.27 -36.57 -8.11
CA GLY A 206 7.40 -36.12 -8.92
C GLY A 206 8.10 -34.90 -8.32
N THR A 207 9.44 -34.92 -8.28
CA THR A 207 10.25 -33.73 -8.00
C THR A 207 10.84 -33.21 -9.31
N VAL A 208 10.53 -31.96 -9.66
CA VAL A 208 11.04 -31.33 -10.90
C VAL A 208 11.41 -29.88 -10.59
N ASN A 209 12.68 -29.50 -10.78
CA ASN A 209 13.16 -28.11 -10.79
C ASN A 209 12.63 -27.21 -9.64
N GLY A 210 12.67 -27.69 -8.39
CA GLY A 210 12.19 -26.92 -7.24
C GLY A 210 10.68 -27.00 -6.98
N TRP A 211 10.00 -27.93 -7.64
CA TRP A 211 8.58 -28.20 -7.43
C TRP A 211 8.35 -29.59 -6.85
N ILE A 212 7.37 -29.69 -5.95
CA ILE A 212 6.84 -30.96 -5.44
C ILE A 212 5.39 -31.04 -5.88
N THR A 213 5.08 -31.88 -6.87
CA THR A 213 3.70 -32.11 -7.34
C THR A 213 3.03 -33.20 -6.52
N ARG A 214 1.71 -33.08 -6.35
CA ARG A 214 0.89 -34.02 -5.58
C ARG A 214 -0.28 -34.53 -6.42
N PRO A 215 -0.76 -35.76 -6.17
CA PRO A 215 -1.93 -36.31 -6.89
C PRO A 215 -3.23 -35.53 -6.67
N ASP A 216 -3.29 -34.68 -5.64
CA ASP A 216 -4.45 -33.82 -5.32
C ASP A 216 -4.59 -32.59 -6.26
N GLY A 217 -3.72 -32.46 -7.26
CA GLY A 217 -3.73 -31.33 -8.19
C GLY A 217 -3.05 -30.08 -7.62
N THR A 218 -2.14 -30.24 -6.65
CA THR A 218 -1.32 -29.14 -6.12
C THR A 218 0.16 -29.32 -6.42
N ALA A 219 0.87 -28.20 -6.47
CA ALA A 219 2.32 -28.17 -6.62
C ALA A 219 2.95 -27.15 -5.66
N LEU A 220 3.88 -27.59 -4.82
CA LEU A 220 4.65 -26.70 -3.93
C LEU A 220 5.88 -26.17 -4.66
N ASP A 221 5.98 -24.85 -4.81
CA ASP A 221 7.22 -24.16 -5.17
C ASP A 221 8.09 -23.98 -3.92
N ILE A 222 9.16 -24.75 -3.80
CA ILE A 222 10.05 -24.72 -2.63
C ILE A 222 10.89 -23.44 -2.55
N ARG A 223 11.02 -22.69 -3.66
CA ARG A 223 11.86 -21.48 -3.73
C ARG A 223 11.18 -20.30 -3.05
N ASN A 224 9.87 -20.21 -3.23
CA ASN A 224 9.04 -19.12 -2.71
C ASN A 224 8.11 -19.57 -1.58
N ASN A 225 8.12 -20.86 -1.24
CA ASN A 225 7.24 -21.48 -0.25
C ASN A 225 5.75 -21.18 -0.52
N LEU A 226 5.33 -21.38 -1.77
CA LEU A 226 3.95 -21.19 -2.23
C LEU A 226 3.43 -22.49 -2.81
N MET A 227 2.20 -22.86 -2.43
CA MET A 227 1.50 -24.00 -2.99
C MET A 227 0.51 -23.51 -4.04
N TRP A 228 0.56 -24.10 -5.23
CA TRP A 228 -0.18 -23.70 -6.41
C TRP A 228 -1.17 -24.78 -6.82
N MET A 229 -2.29 -24.38 -7.40
CA MET A 229 -3.12 -25.31 -8.16
C MET A 229 -2.41 -25.65 -9.48
N THR A 230 -2.35 -26.94 -9.86
CA THR A 230 -1.71 -27.36 -11.12
C THR A 230 -2.52 -26.95 -12.35
N ARG A 231 -3.85 -26.86 -12.21
CA ARG A 231 -4.78 -26.34 -13.22
C ARG A 231 -5.26 -24.93 -12.86
N ASP A 232 -5.44 -24.10 -13.87
CA ASP A 232 -6.01 -22.76 -13.74
C ASP A 232 -7.53 -22.80 -13.91
N PHE A 233 -8.19 -21.64 -13.81
CA PHE A 233 -9.63 -21.50 -14.01
C PHE A 233 -10.08 -22.17 -15.29
N ARG A 234 -9.33 -21.98 -16.38
CA ARG A 234 -9.73 -22.53 -17.68
C ARG A 234 -9.62 -24.06 -17.71
N GLY A 235 -8.55 -24.63 -17.18
CA GLY A 235 -8.37 -26.08 -17.09
C GLY A 235 -9.38 -26.79 -16.17
N ILE A 236 -10.09 -26.05 -15.31
CA ILE A 236 -11.12 -26.59 -14.41
C ILE A 236 -12.54 -26.29 -14.93
N GLU A 237 -12.83 -25.05 -15.30
CA GLU A 237 -14.16 -24.59 -15.70
C GLU A 237 -14.43 -24.76 -17.21
N ASN A 238 -13.41 -25.11 -18.00
CA ASN A 238 -13.49 -25.29 -19.46
C ASN A 238 -14.00 -24.05 -20.22
N ARG A 239 -13.70 -22.85 -19.72
CA ARG A 239 -13.99 -21.53 -20.32
C ARG A 239 -13.04 -20.47 -19.75
N HIS A 240 -13.00 -19.24 -20.30
CA HIS A 240 -12.37 -18.12 -19.58
C HIS A 240 -13.30 -17.52 -18.52
N PRO A 241 -12.71 -16.81 -17.53
CA PRO A 241 -13.47 -15.82 -16.79
C PRO A 241 -13.97 -14.71 -17.74
N LYS A 242 -15.14 -14.16 -17.47
CA LYS A 242 -15.75 -13.05 -18.22
C LYS A 242 -14.93 -11.77 -18.06
N ASP A 243 -14.41 -11.54 -16.87
CA ASP A 243 -13.71 -10.32 -16.49
C ASP A 243 -12.76 -10.59 -15.31
N TRP A 244 -12.09 -9.55 -14.85
CA TRP A 244 -11.20 -9.63 -13.69
C TRP A 244 -11.95 -9.98 -12.39
N THR A 245 -13.19 -9.52 -12.25
CA THR A 245 -14.01 -9.74 -11.04
C THR A 245 -14.32 -11.22 -10.86
N GLU A 246 -14.80 -11.89 -11.91
CA GLU A 246 -15.05 -13.34 -11.87
C GLU A 246 -13.76 -14.13 -11.59
N ALA A 247 -12.62 -13.66 -12.11
CA ALA A 247 -11.33 -14.27 -11.82
C ALA A 247 -10.95 -14.17 -10.33
N MET A 248 -11.31 -13.07 -9.65
CA MET A 248 -11.10 -12.94 -8.20
C MET A 248 -12.08 -13.81 -7.40
N GLU A 249 -13.36 -13.80 -7.76
CA GLU A 249 -14.42 -14.56 -7.08
C GLU A 249 -14.21 -16.08 -7.18
N TRP A 250 -13.47 -16.55 -8.20
CA TRP A 250 -13.11 -17.96 -8.30
C TRP A 250 -12.31 -18.46 -7.10
N ALA A 251 -11.51 -17.61 -6.46
CA ALA A 251 -10.81 -17.98 -5.22
C ALA A 251 -11.80 -18.33 -4.09
N ASP A 252 -12.88 -17.56 -3.96
CA ASP A 252 -13.92 -17.81 -2.96
C ASP A 252 -14.65 -19.13 -3.24
N LYS A 253 -14.90 -19.44 -4.51
CA LYS A 253 -15.44 -20.75 -4.92
C LYS A 253 -14.53 -21.89 -4.49
N MET A 254 -13.24 -21.85 -4.86
CA MET A 254 -12.29 -22.92 -4.53
C MET A 254 -12.11 -23.09 -3.02
N ASN A 255 -12.18 -21.99 -2.26
CA ASN A 255 -12.12 -22.01 -0.80
C ASN A 255 -13.36 -22.64 -0.17
N LYS A 256 -14.55 -22.34 -0.69
CA LYS A 256 -15.80 -22.95 -0.25
C LYS A 256 -15.83 -24.46 -0.52
N GLU A 257 -15.29 -24.88 -1.66
CA GLU A 257 -15.18 -26.29 -2.07
C GLU A 257 -14.04 -27.04 -1.38
N LYS A 258 -13.19 -26.33 -0.64
CA LYS A 258 -11.99 -26.86 0.02
C LYS A 258 -11.09 -27.63 -0.95
N PHE A 259 -10.76 -27.04 -2.09
CA PHE A 259 -9.89 -27.67 -3.07
C PHE A 259 -8.59 -28.18 -2.43
N ALA A 260 -8.25 -29.45 -2.68
CA ALA A 260 -7.14 -30.18 -2.05
C ALA A 260 -7.14 -30.11 -0.50
N GLY A 261 -8.30 -29.95 0.13
CA GLY A 261 -8.45 -29.84 1.58
C GLY A 261 -8.18 -28.44 2.16
N HIS A 262 -7.96 -27.42 1.31
CA HIS A 262 -7.55 -26.07 1.72
C HIS A 262 -8.62 -25.01 1.42
N ALA A 263 -8.69 -23.98 2.25
CA ALA A 263 -9.73 -22.93 2.20
C ALA A 263 -9.16 -21.49 2.24
N ASP A 264 -7.88 -21.34 1.89
CA ASP A 264 -7.07 -20.12 1.92
C ASP A 264 -6.37 -19.85 0.58
N TRP A 265 -6.93 -20.36 -0.52
CA TRP A 265 -6.54 -20.05 -1.88
C TRP A 265 -6.78 -18.57 -2.19
N ARG A 266 -5.85 -17.95 -2.90
CA ARG A 266 -5.96 -16.56 -3.35
C ARG A 266 -5.39 -16.40 -4.75
N VAL A 267 -5.81 -15.34 -5.42
CA VAL A 267 -5.16 -14.90 -6.65
C VAL A 267 -3.75 -14.37 -6.34
N PRO A 268 -2.70 -14.82 -7.03
CA PRO A 268 -1.33 -14.31 -6.89
C PRO A 268 -1.16 -12.85 -7.33
N THR A 269 -0.11 -12.22 -6.82
CA THR A 269 0.43 -10.95 -7.34
C THR A 269 1.09 -11.15 -8.69
N ILE A 270 1.31 -10.06 -9.41
CA ILE A 270 2.01 -10.07 -10.69
C ILE A 270 3.46 -10.58 -10.54
N ALA A 271 4.12 -10.21 -9.44
CA ALA A 271 5.47 -10.65 -9.13
C ALA A 271 5.54 -12.16 -8.85
N GLU A 272 4.54 -12.70 -8.14
CA GLU A 272 4.46 -14.15 -7.88
C GLU A 272 4.26 -14.93 -9.18
N TYR A 273 3.40 -14.47 -10.10
CA TYR A 273 3.29 -15.10 -11.42
C TYR A 273 4.58 -14.99 -12.23
N GLY A 274 5.20 -13.80 -12.26
CA GLY A 274 6.47 -13.59 -12.94
C GLY A 274 7.57 -14.52 -12.44
N GLY A 275 7.61 -14.79 -11.13
CA GLY A 275 8.55 -15.74 -10.53
C GLY A 275 8.34 -17.22 -10.91
N THR A 276 7.17 -17.56 -11.48
CA THR A 276 6.90 -18.91 -11.99
C THR A 276 7.30 -19.11 -13.45
N TYR A 277 7.59 -18.03 -14.18
CA TYR A 277 7.81 -18.10 -15.63
C TYR A 277 8.98 -19.02 -16.00
N ASP A 278 8.72 -19.95 -16.92
CA ASP A 278 9.70 -20.86 -17.48
C ASP A 278 9.97 -20.49 -18.94
N ALA A 279 11.19 -20.01 -19.22
CA ALA A 279 11.59 -19.56 -20.54
C ALA A 279 11.71 -20.71 -21.56
N ASP A 280 11.81 -21.96 -21.11
CA ASP A 280 11.89 -23.14 -21.98
C ASP A 280 10.56 -23.43 -22.70
N ARG A 281 9.45 -22.88 -22.20
CA ARG A 281 8.09 -22.99 -22.77
C ARG A 281 7.76 -24.40 -23.26
N THR A 282 7.68 -25.33 -22.32
CA THR A 282 7.39 -26.75 -22.65
C THR A 282 5.92 -27.12 -22.55
N ARG A 283 5.05 -26.18 -22.17
CA ARG A 283 3.63 -26.41 -21.90
C ARG A 283 2.75 -25.80 -22.98
N LEU A 284 1.55 -26.33 -23.14
CA LEU A 284 0.57 -25.89 -24.14
C LEU A 284 -0.59 -25.16 -23.47
N ALA A 285 -1.06 -24.09 -24.13
CA ALA A 285 -2.28 -23.40 -23.75
C ALA A 285 -3.53 -24.23 -24.10
N PHE A 286 -4.70 -23.69 -23.77
CA PHE A 286 -6.01 -24.29 -23.99
C PHE A 286 -6.34 -24.69 -25.43
N ASP A 287 -5.74 -24.01 -26.42
CA ASP A 287 -5.97 -24.33 -27.84
C ASP A 287 -5.03 -25.44 -28.34
N GLY A 288 -4.09 -25.90 -27.51
CA GLY A 288 -3.17 -26.99 -27.81
C GLY A 288 -2.18 -26.68 -28.94
N LYS A 289 -2.04 -25.42 -29.37
CA LYS A 289 -1.18 -25.06 -30.50
C LYS A 289 0.30 -25.20 -30.13
N LYS A 290 0.97 -26.17 -30.75
CA LYS A 290 2.42 -26.42 -30.56
C LYS A 290 3.32 -25.25 -30.98
N ASP A 291 2.85 -24.40 -31.88
CA ASP A 291 3.58 -23.21 -32.35
C ASP A 291 3.58 -22.07 -31.33
N TYR A 292 2.69 -22.12 -30.33
CA TYR A 292 2.55 -21.10 -29.30
C TYR A 292 2.63 -21.71 -27.89
N PRO A 293 3.76 -22.35 -27.53
CA PRO A 293 3.89 -22.89 -26.20
C PRO A 293 3.95 -21.77 -25.16
N VAL A 294 3.45 -22.07 -23.97
CA VAL A 294 3.40 -21.17 -22.82
C VAL A 294 4.52 -21.48 -21.85
N GLY A 295 5.07 -20.43 -21.24
CA GLY A 295 6.14 -20.50 -20.24
C GLY A 295 5.67 -20.91 -18.86
N TYR A 296 4.78 -21.90 -18.78
CA TYR A 296 4.44 -22.47 -17.48
C TYR A 296 5.58 -23.35 -16.97
N PRO A 297 5.82 -23.38 -15.65
CA PRO A 297 6.69 -24.40 -15.07
C PRO A 297 6.11 -25.79 -15.34
N LYS A 298 6.98 -26.79 -15.49
CA LYS A 298 6.58 -28.19 -15.69
C LYS A 298 5.65 -28.76 -14.62
N ALA A 299 5.59 -28.14 -13.44
CA ALA A 299 4.65 -28.52 -12.39
C ALA A 299 3.19 -28.19 -12.71
N PHE A 300 2.94 -27.22 -13.59
CA PHE A 300 1.60 -26.90 -14.06
C PHE A 300 1.19 -27.80 -15.22
N GLU A 301 -0.10 -28.08 -15.28
CA GLU A 301 -0.70 -28.87 -16.37
C GLU A 301 -0.90 -28.02 -17.62
N ASP A 302 -0.99 -28.70 -18.76
CA ASP A 302 -1.35 -28.11 -20.05
C ASP A 302 -2.83 -27.66 -20.05
N GLY A 303 -3.22 -26.87 -21.06
CA GLY A 303 -4.61 -26.49 -21.29
C GLY A 303 -5.04 -25.19 -20.60
N GLY A 304 -4.10 -24.41 -20.06
CA GLY A 304 -4.39 -23.13 -19.40
C GLY A 304 -4.47 -21.92 -20.34
N GLY A 305 -4.77 -20.74 -19.77
CA GLY A 305 -4.83 -19.46 -20.47
C GLY A 305 -3.46 -18.85 -20.83
N TYR A 306 -3.39 -18.09 -21.92
CA TYR A 306 -2.15 -17.44 -22.34
C TYR A 306 -1.63 -16.37 -21.37
N GLY A 307 -2.51 -15.77 -20.57
CA GLY A 307 -2.14 -14.88 -19.49
C GLY A 307 -3.05 -15.03 -18.28
N PHE A 308 -2.54 -14.64 -17.11
CA PHE A 308 -3.26 -14.74 -15.85
C PHE A 308 -3.49 -13.38 -15.22
N TRP A 309 -4.76 -13.10 -14.89
CA TRP A 309 -5.12 -11.97 -14.05
C TRP A 309 -4.48 -12.12 -12.68
N SER A 310 -3.85 -11.03 -12.22
CA SER A 310 -3.30 -10.91 -10.87
C SER A 310 -4.23 -10.09 -9.98
N ARG A 311 -4.03 -10.18 -8.67
CA ARG A 311 -4.74 -9.32 -7.72
C ARG A 311 -4.26 -7.87 -7.71
N ASP A 312 -3.18 -7.55 -8.44
CA ASP A 312 -2.62 -6.20 -8.45
C ASP A 312 -3.39 -5.31 -9.43
N GLN A 313 -3.75 -4.11 -8.97
CA GLN A 313 -4.47 -3.10 -9.75
C GLN A 313 -3.59 -1.88 -10.04
N ALA A 314 -3.88 -1.20 -11.14
CA ALA A 314 -3.20 0.01 -11.60
C ALA A 314 -4.22 1.17 -11.74
N GLY A 315 -4.82 1.57 -10.62
CA GLY A 315 -5.94 2.51 -10.59
C GLY A 315 -7.23 1.81 -10.16
N MET A 316 -8.37 2.49 -10.34
CA MET A 316 -9.68 1.93 -9.94
C MET A 316 -10.22 0.90 -10.94
N ASP A 317 -9.96 1.09 -12.24
CA ASP A 317 -10.60 0.33 -13.31
C ASP A 317 -9.62 -0.51 -14.12
N GLN A 318 -8.37 -0.64 -13.66
CA GLN A 318 -7.33 -1.39 -14.38
C GLN A 318 -6.67 -2.44 -13.50
N ALA A 319 -6.50 -3.63 -14.05
CA ALA A 319 -5.82 -4.74 -13.41
C ALA A 319 -4.56 -5.15 -14.18
N LYS A 320 -3.59 -5.69 -13.43
CA LYS A 320 -2.39 -6.28 -14.00
C LYS A 320 -2.60 -7.76 -14.31
N TYR A 321 -2.04 -8.22 -15.42
CA TYR A 321 -1.95 -9.63 -15.77
C TYR A 321 -0.55 -9.99 -16.27
N PHE A 322 -0.16 -11.25 -16.10
CA PHE A 322 1.11 -11.77 -16.60
C PHE A 322 0.87 -12.63 -17.84
N PHE A 323 1.61 -12.38 -18.92
CA PHE A 323 1.45 -13.10 -20.19
C PHE A 323 2.52 -14.17 -20.36
N PHE A 324 2.11 -15.44 -20.35
CA PHE A 324 3.02 -16.59 -20.36
C PHE A 324 3.54 -16.96 -21.75
N ILE A 325 2.98 -16.41 -22.84
CA ILE A 325 3.67 -16.49 -24.15
C ILE A 325 4.90 -15.58 -24.14
N GLY A 326 4.85 -14.40 -23.52
CA GLY A 326 5.90 -13.40 -23.65
C GLY A 326 6.83 -13.26 -22.45
N GLY A 327 6.39 -13.72 -21.26
CA GLY A 327 7.11 -13.50 -20.01
C GLY A 327 7.10 -12.04 -19.55
N TYR A 328 6.00 -11.31 -19.80
CA TYR A 328 5.89 -9.89 -19.44
C TYR A 328 4.58 -9.59 -18.71
N GLU A 329 4.57 -8.53 -17.92
CA GLU A 329 3.35 -7.97 -17.33
C GLU A 329 2.70 -6.93 -18.24
N LYS A 330 1.37 -6.81 -18.16
CA LYS A 330 0.59 -5.76 -18.79
C LYS A 330 -0.52 -5.30 -17.84
N THR A 331 -1.11 -4.15 -18.19
CA THR A 331 -2.24 -3.55 -17.50
C THR A 331 -3.38 -3.40 -18.50
N GLU A 332 -4.60 -3.70 -18.07
CA GLU A 332 -5.80 -3.64 -18.91
C GLU A 332 -7.03 -3.34 -18.06
N ASN A 333 -8.12 -2.88 -18.69
CA ASN A 333 -9.35 -2.58 -17.97
C ASN A 333 -9.96 -3.83 -17.32
N VAL A 334 -10.48 -3.70 -16.10
CA VAL A 334 -11.05 -4.83 -15.33
C VAL A 334 -12.27 -5.46 -16.00
N GLU A 335 -13.02 -4.67 -16.77
CA GLU A 335 -14.20 -5.09 -17.54
C GLU A 335 -13.84 -5.70 -18.91
N TYR A 336 -12.55 -5.76 -19.26
CA TYR A 336 -12.13 -6.25 -20.57
C TYR A 336 -12.28 -7.77 -20.66
N ASP A 337 -13.30 -8.21 -21.39
CA ASP A 337 -13.47 -9.62 -21.77
C ASP A 337 -12.36 -10.02 -22.75
N ASN A 338 -11.41 -10.80 -22.24
CA ASN A 338 -10.28 -11.26 -23.01
C ASN A 338 -10.26 -12.80 -23.05
N PRO A 339 -10.54 -13.41 -24.21
CA PRO A 339 -10.63 -14.85 -24.36
C PRO A 339 -9.28 -15.57 -24.26
N THR A 340 -8.19 -14.84 -24.03
CA THR A 340 -6.87 -15.42 -23.79
C THR A 340 -6.51 -15.47 -22.29
N MET A 341 -7.29 -14.84 -21.43
CA MET A 341 -7.01 -14.73 -20.00
C MET A 341 -7.57 -15.91 -19.19
N SER A 342 -6.94 -16.14 -18.04
CA SER A 342 -7.38 -17.06 -16.99
C SER A 342 -6.87 -16.58 -15.62
N VAL A 343 -6.91 -17.44 -14.61
CA VAL A 343 -6.37 -17.18 -13.27
C VAL A 343 -5.96 -18.50 -12.63
N ARG A 344 -4.82 -18.53 -11.93
CA ARG A 344 -4.35 -19.71 -11.20
C ARG A 344 -4.08 -19.33 -9.75
N LEU A 345 -4.65 -20.07 -8.81
CA LEU A 345 -4.56 -19.72 -7.40
C LEU A 345 -3.31 -20.30 -6.74
N ALA A 346 -2.88 -19.62 -5.69
CA ALA A 346 -1.85 -20.09 -4.79
C ALA A 346 -2.25 -19.85 -3.33
N ARG A 347 -1.63 -20.58 -2.41
CA ARG A 347 -1.73 -20.42 -0.96
C ARG A 347 -0.36 -20.52 -0.30
N SER A 348 -0.26 -20.03 0.93
CA SER A 348 0.88 -20.34 1.78
C SER A 348 0.66 -21.73 2.39
N PRO A 349 1.64 -22.66 2.36
CA PRO A 349 1.48 -24.05 2.80
C PRO A 349 0.94 -24.22 4.22
#